data_AF-A0A5M2PWF5-F1
#
_entry.id   AF-A0A5M2PWF5-F1
#
_cell.length_a   1.000
_cell.length_b   1.000
_cell.length_c   1.000
_cell.angle_alpha   90.00
_cell.angle_beta   90.00
_cell.angle_gamma   90.00
#
_symmetry.space_group_name_H-M   'P 1'
#
loop_
_entity.id
_entity.type
_entity.pdbx_description
1 polymer ?
#
loop_
_entity_poly.entity_id
_entity_poly.type
_entity_poly.pdbx_seq_one_letter_code
_entity_poly.pdbx_strand_id
1 'polypeptide(L)'
;MEAGRWIWPEENQNLWDIKNQEYVVEIRWSKNPFIDYKKLANEYSHCGYLLFDEVIKSGHNNVKSDMWFLTGIFLMRQSLELGLKALICRVCNKKHDIQIIFEECCHDLSKLFSRYIAKNEDYLSNDEKQWLIKYLKSIEEADEKSDMFRFPFEDEFLAQYRNKFLDNVAVANNMVQAFSIIKKCINCGIYDSDSEFEVDWVPIFLILASHGIGNCYLWEPISDNGFHTKITGYTQAADFIYFNCDNIILAEKLYPLIFLLRNAIELCLKRLFYANVDNGVSRHIFFSKRRSHLLKKDLWKNVRPMIQHYATESNEDLKVIDIVETEILELDALDKNGDCFRYPTSYSLEYRYNGKKVDVKNVFEYMRAIINFLEGCDSMLDAISDYESEMHSYYNDYLPNY
;
A
#
# COMPACT_ATOMS: atom_id res chain seq x y z
N MET A 1 -8.55 9.01 21.21
CA MET A 1 -9.16 10.04 20.34
C MET A 1 -8.98 11.39 21.01
N GLU A 2 -7.97 12.17 20.61
CA GLU A 2 -8.14 13.62 20.61
C GLU A 2 -9.05 13.92 19.41
N ALA A 3 -10.25 14.41 19.68
CA ALA A 3 -11.11 14.92 18.64
C ALA A 3 -10.46 16.18 18.03
N GLY A 4 -10.27 16.20 16.72
CA GLY A 4 -10.31 17.46 15.95
C GLY A 4 -9.03 18.28 15.80
N ARG A 5 -7.84 17.67 15.67
CA ARG A 5 -6.75 18.38 14.99
C ARG A 5 -6.94 18.22 13.48
N TRP A 6 -7.47 19.23 12.83
CA TRP A 6 -7.56 19.26 11.36
C TRP A 6 -6.14 19.37 10.81
N ILE A 7 -5.60 18.26 10.32
CA ILE A 7 -4.28 18.21 9.69
C ILE A 7 -4.43 18.78 8.28
N TRP A 8 -3.78 19.91 8.00
CA TRP A 8 -3.85 20.62 6.72
C TRP A 8 -2.45 21.03 6.26
N PRO A 9 -2.19 21.18 4.95
CA PRO A 9 -0.87 21.58 4.45
C PRO A 9 -0.39 22.91 5.05
N GLU A 10 0.87 22.93 5.50
CA GLU A 10 1.50 24.10 6.12
C GLU A 10 2.63 24.64 5.22
N GLU A 11 2.65 25.96 5.01
CA GLU A 11 3.69 26.61 4.21
C GLU A 11 5.09 26.43 4.85
N ASN A 12 6.09 26.13 4.02
CA ASN A 12 7.49 25.91 4.42
C ASN A 12 7.72 24.67 5.33
N GLN A 13 6.77 23.74 5.43
CA GLN A 13 7.02 22.46 6.08
C GLN A 13 7.81 21.53 5.15
N ASN A 14 8.79 20.81 5.70
CA ASN A 14 9.54 19.77 5.02
C ASN A 14 9.23 18.39 5.63
N LEU A 15 9.25 17.32 4.82
CA LEU A 15 9.01 15.96 5.30
C LEU A 15 10.00 15.56 6.41
N TRP A 16 11.23 16.08 6.34
CA TRP A 16 12.31 15.74 7.26
C TRP A 16 12.53 16.74 8.39
N ASP A 17 11.63 17.71 8.57
CA ASP A 17 11.68 18.59 9.73
C ASP A 17 11.60 17.79 11.03
N ILE A 18 12.42 18.17 12.00
CA ILE A 18 12.39 17.59 13.34
C ILE A 18 11.68 18.58 14.25
N LYS A 19 10.36 18.38 14.44
CA LYS A 19 9.50 19.22 15.29
C LYS A 19 9.34 18.62 16.69
N ASN A 20 9.42 17.29 16.83
CA ASN A 20 9.16 16.55 18.05
C ASN A 20 10.29 15.54 18.32
N GLN A 21 11.19 15.84 19.28
CA GLN A 21 12.36 15.00 19.57
C GLN A 21 12.00 13.59 20.06
N GLU A 22 10.87 13.43 20.75
CA GLU A 22 10.39 12.14 21.26
C GLU A 22 9.93 11.17 20.17
N TYR A 23 9.64 11.68 18.97
CA TYR A 23 9.25 10.87 17.80
C TYR A 23 10.41 10.65 16.81
N VAL A 24 11.65 10.98 17.19
CA VAL A 24 12.80 10.85 16.29
C VAL A 24 13.33 9.43 16.25
N VAL A 25 13.39 8.87 15.04
CA VAL A 25 14.04 7.60 14.71
C VAL A 25 15.19 7.85 13.75
N GLU A 26 16.30 7.13 13.90
CA GLU A 26 17.38 7.10 12.91
C GLU A 26 17.24 5.89 11.99
N ILE A 27 17.13 6.11 10.69
CA ILE A 27 17.22 5.05 9.68
C ILE A 27 18.67 4.58 9.62
N ARG A 28 18.97 3.45 10.27
CA ARG A 28 20.31 2.88 10.28
C ARG A 28 20.30 1.45 9.76
N TRP A 29 21.04 1.24 8.67
CA TRP A 29 21.25 -0.06 8.06
C TRP A 29 22.55 -0.68 8.53
N SER A 30 22.54 -1.99 8.78
CA SER A 30 23.71 -2.77 9.18
C SER A 30 24.74 -2.90 8.06
N LYS A 31 24.34 -2.61 6.81
CA LYS A 31 25.11 -2.86 5.58
C LYS A 31 25.26 -4.34 5.28
N ASN A 32 24.47 -5.19 5.93
CA ASN A 32 24.33 -6.60 5.62
C ASN A 32 22.93 -6.82 5.01
N PRO A 33 22.83 -7.10 3.69
CA PRO A 33 21.54 -7.26 3.03
C PRO A 33 20.65 -8.33 3.67
N PHE A 34 21.20 -9.44 4.17
CA PHE A 34 20.37 -10.44 4.86
C PHE A 34 19.72 -9.85 6.11
N ILE A 35 20.49 -9.16 6.95
CA ILE A 35 19.99 -8.56 8.20
C ILE A 35 18.99 -7.45 7.91
N ASP A 36 19.28 -6.59 6.94
CA ASP A 36 18.48 -5.41 6.65
C ASP A 36 17.15 -5.78 5.95
N TYR A 37 17.14 -6.75 5.03
CA TYR A 37 15.89 -7.29 4.47
C TYR A 37 15.09 -8.10 5.50
N LYS A 38 15.76 -8.90 6.35
CA LYS A 38 15.10 -9.62 7.46
C LYS A 38 14.39 -8.65 8.41
N LYS A 39 15.06 -7.57 8.80
CA LYS A 39 14.51 -6.54 9.68
C LYS A 39 13.21 -5.98 9.06
N LEU A 40 13.29 -5.52 7.82
CA LEU A 40 12.14 -4.91 7.14
C LEU A 40 10.99 -5.92 6.94
N ALA A 41 11.30 -7.19 6.67
CA ALA A 41 10.31 -8.25 6.59
C ALA A 41 9.50 -8.39 7.90
N ASN A 42 10.19 -8.37 9.05
CA ASN A 42 9.52 -8.41 10.35
C ASN A 42 8.67 -7.15 10.60
N GLU A 43 9.17 -5.96 10.26
CA GLU A 43 8.44 -4.69 10.44
C GLU A 43 7.12 -4.68 9.66
N TYR A 44 7.15 -5.09 8.38
CA TYR A 44 5.96 -5.24 7.55
C TYR A 44 5.03 -6.33 8.08
N SER A 45 5.57 -7.48 8.50
CA SER A 45 4.75 -8.57 9.03
C SER A 45 4.07 -8.21 10.34
N HIS A 46 4.75 -7.46 11.21
CA HIS A 46 4.21 -7.07 12.51
C HIS A 46 3.03 -6.10 12.32
N CYS A 47 3.21 -5.09 11.46
CA CYS A 47 2.13 -4.16 11.11
C CYS A 47 0.96 -4.88 10.41
N GLY A 48 1.25 -5.80 9.47
CA GLY A 48 0.23 -6.60 8.79
C GLY A 48 -0.56 -7.50 9.74
N TYR A 49 0.12 -8.16 10.67
CA TYR A 49 -0.50 -8.97 11.71
C TYR A 49 -1.43 -8.15 12.61
N LEU A 50 -0.97 -6.98 13.10
CA LEU A 50 -1.79 -6.12 13.96
C LEU A 50 -3.04 -5.60 13.24
N LEU A 51 -2.94 -5.30 11.94
CA LEU A 51 -4.11 -4.95 11.14
C LEU A 51 -5.09 -6.12 11.02
N PHE A 52 -4.61 -7.33 10.72
CA PHE A 52 -5.48 -8.51 10.66
C PHE A 52 -6.16 -8.80 12.00
N ASP A 53 -5.41 -8.74 13.09
CA ASP A 53 -5.92 -8.92 14.45
C ASP A 53 -7.03 -7.91 14.76
N GLU A 54 -6.82 -6.63 14.44
CA GLU A 54 -7.83 -5.57 14.63
C GLU A 54 -9.07 -5.78 13.75
N VAL A 55 -8.89 -6.11 12.46
CA VAL A 55 -10.00 -6.38 11.54
C VAL A 55 -10.85 -7.54 12.07
N ILE A 56 -10.21 -8.66 12.42
CA ILE A 56 -10.90 -9.87 12.90
C ILE A 56 -11.59 -9.62 14.23
N LYS A 57 -10.92 -8.98 15.20
CA LYS A 57 -11.50 -8.67 16.52
C LYS A 57 -12.64 -7.66 16.46
N SER A 58 -12.66 -6.79 15.45
CA SER A 58 -13.74 -5.83 15.27
C SER A 58 -15.07 -6.47 14.88
N GLY A 59 -15.08 -7.75 14.49
CA GLY A 59 -16.27 -8.51 14.17
C GLY A 59 -16.98 -7.96 12.92
N HIS A 60 -18.09 -7.24 13.12
CA HIS A 60 -18.88 -6.67 12.02
C HIS A 60 -18.58 -5.19 11.82
N ASN A 61 -17.42 -4.91 11.23
CA ASN A 61 -17.07 -3.60 10.74
C ASN A 61 -16.70 -3.70 9.25
N ASN A 62 -17.64 -3.34 8.37
CA ASN A 62 -17.43 -3.44 6.92
C ASN A 62 -16.28 -2.57 6.43
N VAL A 63 -16.03 -1.39 7.03
CA VAL A 63 -14.88 -0.56 6.67
C VAL A 63 -13.57 -1.32 6.94
N LYS A 64 -13.47 -2.00 8.08
CA LYS A 64 -12.28 -2.80 8.41
C LYS A 64 -12.18 -4.05 7.53
N SER A 65 -13.26 -4.81 7.41
CA SER A 65 -13.29 -6.05 6.64
C SER A 65 -13.09 -5.83 5.14
N ASP A 66 -13.68 -4.80 4.56
CA ASP A 66 -13.70 -4.61 3.11
C ASP A 66 -12.58 -3.69 2.63
N MET A 67 -12.00 -2.88 3.51
CA MET A 67 -10.99 -1.87 3.15
C MET A 67 -9.65 -2.10 3.86
N TRP A 68 -9.61 -2.16 5.19
CA TRP A 68 -8.34 -2.32 5.94
C TRP A 68 -7.72 -3.70 5.72
N PHE A 69 -8.55 -4.73 5.60
CA PHE A 69 -8.12 -6.10 5.37
C PHE A 69 -7.24 -6.23 4.11
N LEU A 70 -7.61 -5.53 3.03
CA LEU A 70 -6.85 -5.52 1.78
C LEU A 70 -5.46 -4.90 1.97
N THR A 71 -5.37 -3.87 2.81
CA THR A 71 -4.09 -3.26 3.21
C THR A 71 -3.25 -4.22 4.05
N GLY A 72 -3.87 -4.98 4.96
CA GLY A 72 -3.22 -6.06 5.71
C GLY A 72 -2.63 -7.14 4.80
N ILE A 73 -3.38 -7.57 3.78
CA ILE A 73 -2.91 -8.48 2.74
C ILE A 73 -1.66 -7.92 2.08
N PHE A 74 -1.67 -6.65 1.65
CA PHE A 74 -0.48 -6.05 1.04
C PHE A 74 0.75 -6.08 1.98
N LEU A 75 0.60 -5.66 3.24
CA LEU A 75 1.72 -5.61 4.18
C LEU A 75 2.33 -7.00 4.42
N MET A 76 1.48 -8.02 4.59
CA MET A 76 1.93 -9.39 4.74
C MET A 76 2.56 -9.93 3.46
N ARG A 77 2.00 -9.64 2.29
CA ARG A 77 2.59 -10.04 1.01
C ARG A 77 3.97 -9.40 0.80
N GLN A 78 4.15 -8.14 1.21
CA GLN A 78 5.45 -7.46 1.18
C GLN A 78 6.45 -8.10 2.17
N SER A 79 5.99 -8.57 3.34
CA SER A 79 6.85 -9.26 4.30
C SER A 79 7.35 -10.61 3.77
N LEU A 80 6.51 -11.36 3.05
CA LEU A 80 6.91 -12.61 2.37
C LEU A 80 8.02 -12.33 1.34
N GLU A 81 7.85 -11.30 0.50
CA GLU A 81 8.88 -10.92 -0.49
C GLU A 81 10.21 -10.56 0.17
N LEU A 82 10.15 -9.70 1.20
CA LEU A 82 11.35 -9.26 1.92
C LEU A 82 12.04 -10.42 2.63
N GLY A 83 11.28 -11.33 3.23
CA GLY A 83 11.80 -12.53 3.88
C GLY A 83 12.50 -13.45 2.90
N LEU A 84 11.90 -13.71 1.73
CA LEU A 84 12.52 -14.50 0.67
C LEU A 84 13.77 -13.81 0.09
N LYS A 85 13.71 -12.49 -0.12
CA LYS A 85 14.87 -11.69 -0.55
C LYS A 85 16.00 -11.70 0.50
N ALA A 86 15.68 -11.70 1.79
CA ALA A 86 16.67 -11.89 2.85
C ALA A 86 17.35 -13.26 2.71
N LEU A 87 16.57 -14.34 2.53
CA LEU A 87 17.11 -15.69 2.33
C LEU A 87 18.04 -15.76 1.11
N ILE A 88 17.67 -15.15 -0.01
CA ILE A 88 18.56 -15.02 -1.19
C ILE A 88 19.86 -14.30 -0.82
N CYS A 89 19.78 -13.17 -0.12
CA CYS A 89 20.95 -12.43 0.35
C CYS A 89 21.86 -13.25 1.28
N ARG A 90 21.32 -14.24 2.00
CA ARG A 90 22.11 -15.16 2.83
C ARG A 90 22.84 -16.21 2.01
N VAL A 91 22.17 -16.82 1.04
CA VAL A 91 22.72 -17.95 0.26
C VAL A 91 23.57 -17.52 -0.94
N CYS A 92 23.50 -16.26 -1.35
CA CYS A 92 24.28 -15.71 -2.45
C CYS A 92 25.50 -14.93 -1.94
N ASN A 93 26.70 -15.42 -2.27
CA ASN A 93 27.96 -14.84 -1.80
C ASN A 93 28.42 -13.61 -2.61
N LYS A 94 27.84 -13.35 -3.78
CA LYS A 94 28.22 -12.23 -4.66
C LYS A 94 27.06 -11.28 -4.85
N LYS A 95 27.36 -9.98 -4.71
CA LYS A 95 26.43 -8.87 -4.99
C LYS A 95 25.77 -9.01 -6.37
N HIS A 96 26.54 -9.37 -7.39
CA HIS A 96 26.03 -9.54 -8.76
C HIS A 96 24.98 -10.65 -8.87
N ASP A 97 25.16 -11.77 -8.17
CA ASP A 97 24.21 -12.88 -8.21
C ASP A 97 22.87 -12.49 -7.55
N ILE A 98 22.93 -11.71 -6.47
CA ILE A 98 21.73 -11.17 -5.80
C ILE A 98 20.97 -10.24 -6.76
N GLN A 99 21.70 -9.36 -7.46
CA GLN A 99 21.12 -8.43 -8.43
C GLN A 99 20.39 -9.16 -9.55
N ILE A 100 21.05 -10.14 -10.17
CA ILE A 100 20.43 -10.97 -11.22
C ILE A 100 19.15 -11.63 -10.70
N ILE A 101 19.19 -12.25 -9.52
CA ILE A 101 18.00 -12.91 -8.97
C ILE A 101 16.89 -11.91 -8.69
N PHE A 102 17.19 -10.73 -8.13
CA PHE A 102 16.19 -9.72 -7.86
C PHE A 102 15.58 -9.15 -9.13
N GLU A 103 16.37 -8.93 -10.18
CA GLU A 103 15.88 -8.46 -11.49
C GLU A 103 15.07 -9.52 -12.23
N GLU A 104 15.49 -10.79 -12.19
CA GLU A 104 14.77 -11.89 -12.85
C GLU A 104 13.46 -12.26 -12.13
N CYS A 105 13.48 -12.27 -10.80
CA CYS A 105 12.30 -12.66 -10.02
C CYS A 105 11.38 -11.46 -9.75
N CYS A 106 11.91 -10.24 -9.70
CA CYS A 106 11.18 -9.02 -9.31
C CYS A 106 10.39 -9.21 -8.00
N HIS A 107 9.09 -9.45 -8.13
CA HIS A 107 8.14 -9.64 -7.03
C HIS A 107 7.68 -11.10 -6.89
N ASP A 108 7.98 -11.99 -7.83
CA ASP A 108 7.49 -13.38 -7.88
C ASP A 108 8.02 -14.21 -6.70
N LEU A 109 7.15 -14.50 -5.73
CA LEU A 109 7.50 -15.20 -4.49
C LEU A 109 7.83 -16.67 -4.77
N SER A 110 7.14 -17.28 -5.72
CA SER A 110 7.38 -18.67 -6.12
C SER A 110 8.77 -18.86 -6.73
N LYS A 111 9.18 -17.95 -7.62
CA LYS A 111 10.54 -17.94 -8.19
C LYS A 111 11.58 -17.63 -7.13
N LEU A 112 11.36 -16.61 -6.27
CA LEU A 112 12.30 -16.29 -5.19
C LEU A 112 12.54 -17.49 -4.28
N PHE A 113 11.48 -18.18 -3.86
CA PHE A 113 11.60 -19.38 -3.03
C PHE A 113 12.29 -20.53 -3.77
N SER A 114 11.95 -20.74 -5.04
CA SER A 114 12.60 -21.75 -5.90
C SER A 114 14.11 -21.51 -6.03
N ARG A 115 14.54 -20.25 -6.17
CA ARG A 115 15.95 -19.86 -6.22
C ARG A 115 16.66 -20.12 -4.89
N TYR A 116 15.98 -19.90 -3.76
CA TYR A 116 16.52 -20.16 -2.42
C TYR A 116 16.74 -21.65 -2.17
N ILE A 117 15.71 -22.50 -2.37
CA ILE A 117 15.81 -23.94 -2.08
C ILE A 117 16.82 -24.67 -2.97
N ALA A 118 17.19 -24.11 -4.12
CA ALA A 118 18.22 -24.64 -5.00
C ALA A 118 19.65 -24.49 -4.45
N LYS A 119 19.85 -23.76 -3.35
CA LYS A 119 21.16 -23.46 -2.75
C LYS A 119 21.56 -24.38 -1.57
N ASN A 120 20.87 -25.51 -1.40
CA ASN A 120 21.15 -26.57 -0.42
C ASN A 120 21.01 -26.19 1.08
N GLU A 121 20.25 -25.14 1.41
CA GLU A 121 19.73 -24.95 2.78
C GLU A 121 18.35 -25.62 2.88
N ASP A 122 18.17 -26.52 3.86
CA ASP A 122 16.91 -27.21 4.11
C ASP A 122 16.58 -27.19 5.61
N TYR A 123 15.73 -26.24 5.99
CA TYR A 123 15.26 -26.06 7.36
C TYR A 123 13.79 -26.44 7.53
N LEU A 124 13.16 -26.93 6.46
CA LEU A 124 11.73 -27.22 6.41
C LEU A 124 11.49 -28.72 6.41
N SER A 125 10.39 -29.14 7.02
CA SER A 125 9.84 -30.48 6.79
C SER A 125 9.33 -30.58 5.35
N ASN A 126 9.14 -31.80 4.85
CA ASN A 126 8.56 -31.99 3.52
C ASN A 126 7.16 -31.36 3.42
N ASP A 127 6.36 -31.46 4.47
CA ASP A 127 4.98 -30.93 4.49
C ASP A 127 4.98 -29.40 4.47
N GLU A 128 5.81 -28.76 5.31
CA GLU A 128 5.99 -27.29 5.30
C GLU A 128 6.43 -26.78 3.92
N LYS A 129 7.41 -27.47 3.31
CA LYS A 129 7.95 -27.10 2.01
C LYS A 129 6.90 -27.26 0.90
N GLN A 130 6.19 -28.38 0.86
CA GLN A 130 5.14 -28.61 -0.14
C GLN A 130 3.96 -27.65 0.03
N TRP A 131 3.59 -27.36 1.28
CA TRP A 131 2.55 -26.40 1.60
C TRP A 131 2.94 -25.00 1.10
N LEU A 132 4.15 -24.53 1.44
CA LEU A 132 4.61 -23.21 1.04
C LEU A 132 4.75 -23.08 -0.48
N ILE A 133 5.24 -24.11 -1.18
CA ILE A 133 5.32 -24.10 -2.66
C ILE A 133 3.93 -23.90 -3.28
N LYS A 134 2.93 -24.65 -2.82
CA LYS A 134 1.55 -24.53 -3.32
C LYS A 134 0.98 -23.15 -3.00
N TYR A 135 1.20 -22.67 -1.77
CA TYR A 135 0.68 -21.40 -1.31
C TYR A 135 1.26 -20.23 -2.10
N LEU A 136 2.59 -20.15 -2.25
CA LEU A 136 3.25 -19.09 -3.02
C LEU A 136 2.81 -19.10 -4.48
N LYS A 137 2.65 -20.29 -5.09
CA LYS A 137 2.09 -20.39 -6.44
C LYS A 137 0.67 -19.82 -6.52
N SER A 138 -0.18 -20.07 -5.52
CA SER A 138 -1.54 -19.51 -5.50
C SER A 138 -1.56 -17.98 -5.31
N ILE A 139 -0.52 -17.39 -4.70
CA ILE A 139 -0.35 -15.92 -4.68
C ILE A 139 -0.07 -15.42 -6.09
N GLU A 140 0.86 -16.05 -6.81
CA GLU A 140 1.21 -15.61 -8.19
C GLU A 140 0.03 -15.72 -9.16
N GLU A 141 -0.90 -16.66 -8.94
CA GLU A 141 -2.13 -16.78 -9.74
C GLU A 141 -3.09 -15.59 -9.55
N ALA A 142 -2.97 -14.83 -8.45
CA ALA A 142 -3.87 -13.73 -8.10
C ALA A 142 -3.19 -12.34 -8.02
N ASP A 143 -1.90 -12.25 -7.70
CA ASP A 143 -1.17 -11.00 -7.44
C ASP A 143 0.33 -11.09 -7.87
N GLU A 144 0.59 -11.60 -9.08
CA GLU A 144 1.96 -11.74 -9.63
C GLU A 144 2.78 -10.43 -9.57
N LYS A 145 2.13 -9.29 -9.85
CA LYS A 145 2.78 -7.98 -9.93
C LYS A 145 2.84 -7.25 -8.59
N SER A 146 2.33 -7.84 -7.52
CA SER A 146 2.24 -7.22 -6.20
C SER A 146 1.45 -5.90 -6.24
N ASP A 147 0.42 -5.78 -7.07
CA ASP A 147 -0.32 -4.53 -7.31
C ASP A 147 -1.84 -4.67 -7.12
N MET A 148 -2.38 -5.89 -7.06
CA MET A 148 -3.82 -6.18 -6.97
C MET A 148 -4.48 -5.52 -5.75
N PHE A 149 -3.79 -5.54 -4.61
CA PHE A 149 -4.30 -4.97 -3.36
C PHE A 149 -3.86 -3.52 -3.12
N ARG A 150 -3.02 -2.97 -4.00
CA ARG A 150 -2.57 -1.57 -3.93
C ARG A 150 -3.46 -0.61 -4.70
N PHE A 151 -4.12 -1.09 -5.76
CA PHE A 151 -4.94 -0.29 -6.67
C PHE A 151 -6.36 -0.87 -6.75
N PRO A 152 -7.32 -0.12 -7.33
CA PRO A 152 -8.63 -0.66 -7.66
C PRO A 152 -8.52 -1.94 -8.48
N PHE A 153 -9.45 -2.86 -8.28
CA PHE A 153 -9.40 -4.18 -8.91
C PHE A 153 -9.60 -4.07 -10.43
N GLU A 154 -8.81 -4.84 -11.18
CA GLU A 154 -8.95 -4.91 -12.63
C GLU A 154 -10.20 -5.70 -13.03
N ASP A 155 -10.71 -5.44 -14.24
CA ASP A 155 -11.92 -6.09 -14.79
C ASP A 155 -11.83 -7.62 -14.76
N GLU A 156 -10.64 -8.18 -15.03
CA GLU A 156 -10.42 -9.64 -15.01
C GLU A 156 -10.59 -10.22 -13.61
N PHE A 157 -10.05 -9.55 -12.59
CA PHE A 157 -10.21 -9.96 -11.19
C PHE A 157 -11.68 -9.88 -10.77
N LEU A 158 -12.35 -8.77 -11.09
CA LEU A 158 -13.77 -8.59 -10.78
C LEU A 158 -14.64 -9.60 -11.54
N ALA A 159 -14.32 -9.96 -12.78
CA ALA A 159 -15.07 -10.99 -13.51
C ALA A 159 -15.05 -12.34 -12.78
N GLN A 160 -13.95 -12.66 -12.09
CA GLN A 160 -13.82 -13.91 -11.34
C GLN A 160 -14.37 -13.83 -9.92
N TYR A 161 -14.21 -12.70 -9.23
CA TYR A 161 -14.41 -12.61 -7.78
C TYR A 161 -15.48 -11.62 -7.33
N ARG A 162 -16.05 -10.81 -8.22
CA ARG A 162 -17.09 -9.83 -7.86
C ARG A 162 -18.24 -10.50 -7.12
N ASN A 163 -18.69 -9.82 -6.07
CA ASN A 163 -19.78 -10.22 -5.18
C ASN A 163 -19.48 -11.49 -4.34
N LYS A 164 -18.22 -11.92 -4.24
CA LYS A 164 -17.80 -12.99 -3.33
C LYS A 164 -17.23 -12.41 -2.04
N PHE A 165 -17.11 -13.26 -1.02
CA PHE A 165 -16.53 -12.89 0.25
C PHE A 165 -15.20 -13.63 0.43
N LEU A 166 -14.11 -12.93 0.76
CA LEU A 166 -12.90 -13.57 1.25
C LEU A 166 -13.09 -13.91 2.73
N ASP A 167 -12.67 -15.11 3.11
CA ASP A 167 -12.60 -15.51 4.50
C ASP A 167 -11.44 -14.78 5.19
N ASN A 168 -11.76 -13.77 5.98
CA ASN A 168 -10.74 -12.91 6.59
C ASN A 168 -9.79 -13.70 7.50
N VAL A 169 -10.35 -14.65 8.26
CA VAL A 169 -9.57 -15.44 9.22
C VAL A 169 -8.70 -16.44 8.47
N ALA A 170 -9.25 -17.20 7.53
CA ALA A 170 -8.51 -18.22 6.80
C ALA A 170 -7.39 -17.62 5.94
N VAL A 171 -7.65 -16.51 5.25
CA VAL A 171 -6.64 -15.80 4.46
C VAL A 171 -5.54 -15.23 5.37
N ALA A 172 -5.90 -14.55 6.45
CA ALA A 172 -4.92 -13.99 7.40
C ALA A 172 -4.03 -15.09 8.01
N ASN A 173 -4.64 -16.18 8.45
CA ASN A 173 -3.96 -17.35 9.00
C ASN A 173 -2.94 -17.93 8.01
N ASN A 174 -3.34 -18.15 6.75
CA ASN A 174 -2.44 -18.64 5.72
C ASN A 174 -1.25 -17.70 5.47
N MET A 175 -1.48 -16.39 5.44
CA MET A 175 -0.39 -15.41 5.26
C MET A 175 0.59 -15.41 6.44
N VAL A 176 0.07 -15.49 7.67
CA VAL A 176 0.88 -15.56 8.89
C VAL A 176 1.67 -16.87 8.94
N GLN A 177 1.05 -18.01 8.61
CA GLN A 177 1.73 -19.30 8.51
C GLN A 177 2.85 -19.28 7.46
N ALA A 178 2.58 -18.74 6.26
CA ALA A 178 3.59 -18.62 5.21
C ALA A 178 4.79 -17.79 5.68
N PHE A 179 4.55 -16.67 6.37
CA PHE A 179 5.63 -15.87 6.92
C PHE A 179 6.37 -16.60 8.05
N SER A 180 5.67 -17.34 8.92
CA SER A 180 6.27 -18.15 9.98
C SER A 180 7.22 -19.23 9.41
N ILE A 181 6.84 -19.91 8.34
CA ILE A 181 7.69 -20.88 7.63
C ILE A 181 8.94 -20.20 7.03
N ILE A 182 8.78 -19.03 6.41
CA ILE A 182 9.92 -18.23 5.92
C ILE A 182 10.82 -17.78 7.08
N LYS A 183 10.23 -17.36 8.19
CA LYS A 183 10.94 -16.93 9.40
C LYS A 183 11.73 -18.07 10.04
N LYS A 184 11.19 -19.30 10.04
CA LYS A 184 11.92 -20.52 10.42
C LYS A 184 13.16 -20.72 9.56
N CYS A 185 13.06 -20.56 8.24
CA CYS A 185 14.23 -20.59 7.35
C CYS A 185 15.23 -19.48 7.72
N ILE A 186 14.77 -18.26 7.96
CA ILE A 186 15.61 -17.12 8.35
C ILE A 186 16.35 -17.38 9.68
N ASN A 187 15.70 -18.08 10.61
CA ASN A 187 16.23 -18.46 11.92
C ASN A 187 16.86 -19.86 11.95
N CYS A 188 17.21 -20.41 10.78
CA CYS A 188 17.92 -21.68 10.64
C CYS A 188 17.24 -22.87 11.33
N GLY A 189 15.92 -22.99 11.18
CA GLY A 189 15.12 -24.11 11.68
C GLY A 189 14.39 -23.86 13.00
N ILE A 190 14.62 -22.70 13.63
CA ILE A 190 14.02 -22.34 14.92
C ILE A 190 12.70 -21.59 14.70
N TYR A 191 11.60 -22.14 15.22
CA TYR A 191 10.32 -21.44 15.33
C TYR A 191 10.33 -20.43 16.48
N ASP A 192 9.52 -19.38 16.36
CA ASP A 192 9.12 -18.62 17.54
C ASP A 192 8.23 -19.51 18.43
N SER A 193 8.28 -19.32 19.75
CA SER A 193 7.59 -20.19 20.73
C SER A 193 6.09 -20.35 20.50
N ASP A 194 5.48 -19.40 19.80
CA ASP A 194 4.04 -19.27 19.63
C ASP A 194 3.57 -19.62 18.20
N SER A 195 4.45 -20.20 17.38
CA SER A 195 4.14 -20.60 16.00
C SER A 195 4.08 -22.11 15.84
N GLU A 196 2.88 -22.64 15.59
CA GLU A 196 2.66 -24.03 15.19
C GLU A 196 2.28 -24.10 13.71
N PHE A 197 2.83 -25.08 12.99
CA PHE A 197 2.52 -25.31 11.58
C PHE A 197 1.27 -26.19 11.47
N GLU A 198 0.23 -25.65 10.84
CA GLU A 198 -1.03 -26.33 10.60
C GLU A 198 -1.02 -26.97 9.20
N VAL A 199 -0.73 -28.26 9.16
CA VAL A 199 -0.61 -29.03 7.91
C VAL A 199 -1.94 -29.16 7.15
N ASP A 200 -3.05 -29.16 7.88
CA ASP A 200 -4.39 -29.38 7.32
C ASP A 200 -4.99 -28.11 6.69
N TRP A 201 -4.36 -26.95 6.86
CA TRP A 201 -4.79 -25.71 6.22
C TRP A 201 -4.57 -25.80 4.70
N VAL A 202 -5.59 -25.39 3.94
CA VAL A 202 -5.52 -25.43 2.48
C VAL A 202 -4.58 -24.34 1.98
N PRO A 203 -3.50 -24.64 1.23
CA PRO A 203 -2.50 -23.66 0.78
C PRO A 203 -3.01 -22.85 -0.43
N ILE A 204 -4.10 -22.11 -0.24
CA ILE A 204 -4.70 -21.21 -1.22
C ILE A 204 -4.69 -19.80 -0.64
N PHE A 205 -4.27 -18.83 -1.45
CA PHE A 205 -4.22 -17.43 -1.07
C PHE A 205 -5.60 -16.81 -0.88
N LEU A 206 -6.49 -16.93 -1.88
CA LEU A 206 -7.85 -16.36 -1.81
C LEU A 206 -8.86 -17.44 -1.42
N ILE A 207 -9.10 -17.57 -0.11
CA ILE A 207 -10.11 -18.48 0.43
C ILE A 207 -11.45 -17.75 0.50
N LEU A 208 -12.50 -18.39 -0.01
CA LEU A 208 -13.84 -17.80 -0.07
C LEU A 208 -14.70 -18.25 1.12
N ALA A 209 -15.45 -17.29 1.68
CA ALA A 209 -16.48 -17.54 2.66
C ALA A 209 -17.88 -17.63 2.00
N SER A 210 -18.80 -18.30 2.69
CA SER A 210 -20.20 -18.43 2.25
C SER A 210 -21.11 -17.28 2.67
N HIS A 211 -20.62 -16.37 3.53
CA HIS A 211 -21.37 -15.22 4.06
C HIS A 211 -20.47 -14.00 4.29
N GLY A 212 -21.08 -12.80 4.32
CA GLY A 212 -20.36 -11.54 4.56
C GLY A 212 -20.14 -11.17 6.02
N ILE A 213 -20.79 -11.87 6.96
CA ILE A 213 -20.62 -11.67 8.42
C ILE A 213 -19.14 -11.88 8.79
N GLY A 214 -18.41 -10.78 9.03
CA GLY A 214 -16.99 -10.80 9.43
C GLY A 214 -15.99 -11.04 8.30
N ASN A 215 -16.43 -11.02 7.04
CA ASN A 215 -15.63 -11.38 5.86
C ASN A 215 -15.57 -10.24 4.85
N CYS A 216 -14.46 -10.14 4.13
CA CYS A 216 -14.21 -9.08 3.16
C CYS A 216 -15.06 -9.28 1.91
N TYR A 217 -15.92 -8.30 1.61
CA TYR A 217 -16.71 -8.28 0.39
C TYR A 217 -15.88 -7.77 -0.80
N LEU A 218 -15.70 -8.61 -1.82
CA LEU A 218 -15.02 -8.24 -3.06
C LEU A 218 -15.97 -7.50 -3.99
N TRP A 219 -16.15 -6.21 -3.70
CA TRP A 219 -16.97 -5.30 -4.49
C TRP A 219 -16.36 -3.90 -4.51
N GLU A 220 -16.46 -3.26 -5.67
CA GLU A 220 -16.05 -1.86 -5.85
C GLU A 220 -17.22 -1.10 -6.49
N PRO A 221 -17.55 0.10 -5.97
CA PRO A 221 -18.54 0.96 -6.60
C PRO A 221 -18.08 1.34 -8.02
N ILE A 222 -19.03 1.41 -8.93
CA ILE A 222 -18.75 1.89 -10.29
C ILE A 222 -18.53 3.42 -10.27
N SER A 223 -19.17 4.12 -9.34
CA SER A 223 -19.18 5.58 -9.25
C SER A 223 -17.80 6.18 -8.97
N ASP A 224 -16.96 5.52 -8.18
CA ASP A 224 -15.64 6.03 -7.77
C ASP A 224 -14.47 5.22 -8.36
N ASN A 225 -14.77 4.31 -9.29
CA ASN A 225 -13.80 3.38 -9.88
C ASN A 225 -13.00 2.57 -8.84
N GLY A 226 -13.56 2.30 -7.66
CA GLY A 226 -12.93 1.52 -6.59
C GLY A 226 -11.87 2.26 -5.76
N PHE A 227 -11.66 3.55 -5.99
CA PHE A 227 -10.63 4.31 -5.28
C PHE A 227 -10.94 4.52 -3.79
N HIS A 228 -12.20 4.75 -3.41
CA HIS A 228 -12.60 4.99 -2.02
C HIS A 228 -12.22 3.83 -1.12
N THR A 229 -12.50 2.59 -1.55
CA THR A 229 -12.14 1.37 -0.81
C THR A 229 -10.63 1.34 -0.52
N LYS A 230 -9.80 1.63 -1.53
CA LYS A 230 -8.34 1.59 -1.39
C LYS A 230 -7.83 2.75 -0.54
N ILE A 231 -8.25 3.99 -0.84
CA ILE A 231 -7.82 5.19 -0.11
C ILE A 231 -8.19 5.06 1.38
N THR A 232 -9.43 4.68 1.68
CA THR A 232 -9.89 4.49 3.06
C THR A 232 -9.12 3.38 3.77
N GLY A 233 -8.88 2.25 3.11
CA GLY A 233 -8.08 1.16 3.65
C GLY A 233 -6.67 1.60 4.02
N TYR A 234 -5.96 2.24 3.08
CA TYR A 234 -4.58 2.71 3.30
C TYR A 234 -4.49 3.82 4.37
N THR A 235 -5.38 4.80 4.34
CA THR A 235 -5.34 5.95 5.25
C THR A 235 -5.68 5.55 6.68
N GLN A 236 -6.77 4.81 6.87
CA GLN A 236 -7.20 4.43 8.22
C GLN A 236 -6.32 3.31 8.81
N ALA A 237 -5.75 2.43 7.98
CA ALA A 237 -4.72 1.49 8.45
C ALA A 237 -3.45 2.23 8.92
N ALA A 238 -3.04 3.30 8.22
CA ALA A 238 -1.93 4.14 8.65
C ALA A 238 -2.26 4.85 9.97
N ASP A 239 -3.47 5.41 10.11
CA ASP A 239 -3.95 6.03 11.35
C ASP A 239 -3.90 5.01 12.51
N PHE A 240 -4.39 3.78 12.31
CA PHE A 240 -4.35 2.71 13.31
C PHE A 240 -2.91 2.34 13.72
N ILE A 241 -2.02 2.10 12.76
CA ILE A 241 -0.61 1.76 13.06
C ILE A 241 0.05 2.89 13.87
N TYR A 242 -0.23 4.13 13.51
CA TYR A 242 0.35 5.28 14.18
C TYR A 242 -0.20 5.46 15.60
N PHE A 243 -1.53 5.55 15.75
CA PHE A 243 -2.19 5.94 17.01
C PHE A 243 -2.53 4.80 17.97
N ASN A 244 -2.64 3.56 17.49
CA ASN A 244 -3.20 2.45 18.27
C ASN A 244 -2.23 1.29 18.52
N CYS A 245 -1.14 1.19 17.75
CA CYS A 245 -0.14 0.12 17.93
C CYS A 245 1.00 0.52 18.88
N ASP A 246 0.70 0.95 20.10
CA ASP A 246 1.73 1.39 21.08
C ASP A 246 2.58 0.23 21.64
N ASN A 247 2.16 -1.00 21.37
CA ASN A 247 2.88 -2.22 21.70
C ASN A 247 4.15 -2.46 20.85
N ILE A 248 4.37 -1.67 19.80
CA ILE A 248 5.54 -1.79 18.92
C ILE A 248 6.31 -0.48 18.88
N ILE A 249 7.64 -0.58 18.81
CA ILE A 249 8.50 0.60 18.82
C ILE A 249 8.33 1.43 17.54
N LEU A 250 8.49 2.74 17.65
CA LEU A 250 8.28 3.69 16.56
C LEU A 250 9.12 3.38 15.31
N ALA A 251 10.33 2.84 15.51
CA ALA A 251 11.21 2.45 14.41
C ALA A 251 10.63 1.33 13.54
N GLU A 252 9.88 0.39 14.13
CA GLU A 252 9.27 -0.71 13.38
C GLU A 252 8.08 -0.24 12.53
N LYS A 253 7.43 0.86 12.93
CA LYS A 253 6.31 1.45 12.20
C LYS A 253 6.74 2.23 10.95
N LEU A 254 7.97 2.75 10.94
CA LEU A 254 8.39 3.83 10.04
C LEU A 254 8.20 3.50 8.55
N TYR A 255 8.78 2.40 8.09
CA TYR A 255 8.74 2.03 6.66
C TYR A 255 7.33 1.62 6.20
N PRO A 256 6.61 0.74 6.93
CA PRO A 256 5.22 0.45 6.62
C PRO A 256 4.36 1.71 6.56
N LEU A 257 4.47 2.61 7.56
CA LEU A 257 3.67 3.82 7.65
C LEU A 257 3.91 4.78 6.47
N ILE A 258 5.17 5.08 6.15
CA ILE A 258 5.51 5.93 5.00
C ILE A 258 4.96 5.31 3.72
N PHE A 259 5.12 4.00 3.54
CA PHE A 259 4.61 3.33 2.36
C PHE A 259 3.09 3.47 2.22
N LEU A 260 2.33 3.21 3.30
CA LEU A 260 0.88 3.28 3.28
C LEU A 260 0.40 4.69 2.89
N LEU A 261 0.98 5.72 3.52
CA LEU A 261 0.66 7.12 3.26
C LEU A 261 1.07 7.54 1.84
N ARG A 262 2.25 7.12 1.36
CA ARG A 262 2.67 7.38 -0.02
C ARG A 262 1.65 6.75 -0.99
N ASN A 263 1.27 5.49 -0.77
CA ASN A 263 0.34 4.81 -1.67
C ASN A 263 -1.04 5.52 -1.69
N ALA A 264 -1.52 5.97 -0.53
CA ALA A 264 -2.74 6.77 -0.42
C ALA A 264 -2.67 8.07 -1.22
N ILE A 265 -1.55 8.81 -1.18
CA ILE A 265 -1.37 10.03 -1.98
C ILE A 265 -1.47 9.75 -3.48
N GLU A 266 -0.84 8.67 -3.96
CA GLU A 266 -0.97 8.29 -5.38
C GLU A 266 -2.41 7.90 -5.75
N LEU A 267 -3.09 7.16 -4.89
CA LEU A 267 -4.49 6.79 -5.10
C LEU A 267 -5.40 8.02 -5.14
N CYS A 268 -5.21 8.98 -4.24
CA CYS A 268 -5.97 10.23 -4.24
C CYS A 268 -5.75 11.01 -5.55
N LEU A 269 -4.49 11.15 -5.98
CA LEU A 269 -4.19 11.80 -7.26
C LEU A 269 -4.79 11.06 -8.46
N LYS A 270 -4.79 9.72 -8.45
CA LYS A 270 -5.43 8.91 -9.48
C LYS A 270 -6.95 9.09 -9.45
N ARG A 271 -7.59 9.16 -8.28
CA ARG A 271 -9.03 9.41 -8.17
C ARG A 271 -9.40 10.76 -8.79
N LEU A 272 -8.68 11.83 -8.47
CA LEU A 272 -8.86 13.15 -9.11
C LEU A 272 -8.63 13.10 -10.63
N PHE A 273 -7.69 12.28 -11.08
CA PHE A 273 -7.41 12.10 -12.50
C PHE A 273 -8.59 11.43 -13.25
N TYR A 274 -9.49 10.75 -12.53
CA TYR A 274 -10.72 10.12 -13.03
C TYR A 274 -11.97 10.98 -12.85
N ALA A 275 -11.85 12.19 -12.29
CA ALA A 275 -12.99 13.07 -12.07
C ALA A 275 -13.74 13.38 -13.39
N ASN A 276 -15.07 13.26 -13.35
CA ASN A 276 -15.94 13.44 -14.51
C ASN A 276 -16.58 14.83 -14.51
N VAL A 277 -15.76 15.85 -14.75
CA VAL A 277 -16.17 17.26 -14.80
C VAL A 277 -15.83 17.88 -16.16
N ASP A 278 -16.55 18.91 -16.57
CA ASP A 278 -16.43 19.54 -17.90
C ASP A 278 -15.01 20.04 -18.17
N ASN A 279 -14.35 20.63 -17.16
CA ASN A 279 -12.97 21.10 -17.21
C ASN A 279 -11.98 20.08 -16.62
N GLY A 280 -12.24 18.79 -16.81
CA GLY A 280 -11.43 17.68 -16.33
C GLY A 280 -10.16 17.40 -17.16
N VAL A 281 -9.48 16.30 -16.82
CA VAL A 281 -8.31 15.83 -17.58
C VAL A 281 -8.72 15.44 -19.00
N SER A 282 -8.07 16.03 -20.01
CA SER A 282 -8.39 15.72 -21.41
C SER A 282 -8.33 14.21 -21.71
N ARG A 283 -9.27 13.73 -22.52
CA ARG A 283 -9.43 12.30 -22.85
C ARG A 283 -8.16 11.64 -23.40
N HIS A 284 -7.39 12.36 -24.22
CA HIS A 284 -6.10 11.87 -24.74
C HIS A 284 -5.06 11.64 -23.63
N ILE A 285 -4.93 12.61 -22.72
CA ILE A 285 -4.02 12.50 -21.57
C ILE A 285 -4.51 11.39 -20.63
N PHE A 286 -5.82 11.33 -20.39
CA PHE A 286 -6.42 10.33 -19.53
C PHE A 286 -6.03 8.90 -19.94
N PHE A 287 -6.31 8.52 -21.19
CA PHE A 287 -6.02 7.16 -21.66
C PHE A 287 -4.53 6.83 -21.71
N SER A 288 -3.67 7.82 -21.93
CA SER A 288 -2.23 7.60 -21.99
C SER A 288 -1.56 7.54 -20.61
N LYS A 289 -2.17 8.13 -19.57
CA LYS A 289 -1.51 8.34 -18.26
C LYS A 289 -2.25 7.81 -17.05
N ARG A 290 -3.51 7.37 -17.16
CA ARG A 290 -4.33 6.88 -16.02
C ARG A 290 -3.69 5.76 -15.18
N ARG A 291 -2.78 4.97 -15.78
CA ARG A 291 -2.04 3.89 -15.09
C ARG A 291 -0.67 4.33 -14.52
N SER A 292 -0.31 5.61 -14.62
CA SER A 292 0.99 6.10 -14.16
C SER A 292 1.12 6.08 -12.64
N HIS A 293 2.33 5.87 -12.15
CA HIS A 293 2.71 5.96 -10.74
C HIS A 293 3.52 7.24 -10.44
N LEU A 294 3.78 8.07 -11.46
CA LEU A 294 4.62 9.24 -11.35
C LEU A 294 3.82 10.42 -10.81
N LEU A 295 3.99 10.71 -9.51
CA LEU A 295 3.26 11.76 -8.78
C LEU A 295 3.34 13.10 -9.51
N LYS A 296 4.55 13.58 -9.81
CA LYS A 296 4.73 14.89 -10.46
C LYS A 296 4.39 14.86 -11.95
N LYS A 297 5.11 14.01 -12.69
CA LYS A 297 5.22 14.11 -14.16
C LYS A 297 3.89 13.86 -14.87
N ASP A 298 3.13 12.91 -14.36
CA ASP A 298 1.93 12.40 -15.03
C ASP A 298 0.65 12.65 -14.23
N LEU A 299 0.65 12.54 -12.89
CA LEU A 299 -0.57 12.74 -12.12
C LEU A 299 -0.80 14.22 -11.79
N TRP A 300 0.00 14.81 -10.90
CA TRP A 300 -0.12 16.19 -10.43
C TRP A 300 -0.16 17.21 -11.56
N LYS A 301 0.76 17.10 -12.53
CA LYS A 301 0.82 17.99 -13.71
C LYS A 301 -0.53 18.14 -14.42
N ASN A 302 -1.34 17.08 -14.44
CA ASN A 302 -2.60 17.06 -15.18
C ASN A 302 -3.82 17.32 -14.29
N VAL A 303 -3.77 17.01 -12.98
CA VAL A 303 -4.88 17.33 -12.06
C VAL A 303 -4.80 18.76 -11.52
N ARG A 304 -3.60 19.34 -11.36
CA ARG A 304 -3.42 20.70 -10.82
C ARG A 304 -4.21 21.76 -11.60
N PRO A 305 -4.20 21.80 -12.95
CA PRO A 305 -4.97 22.81 -13.69
C PRO A 305 -6.49 22.71 -13.46
N MET A 306 -7.02 21.49 -13.36
CA MET A 306 -8.44 21.25 -13.06
C MET A 306 -8.81 21.74 -11.66
N ILE A 307 -8.00 21.39 -10.65
CA ILE A 307 -8.21 21.88 -9.27
C ILE A 307 -8.17 23.41 -9.23
N GLN A 308 -7.18 24.03 -9.87
CA GLN A 308 -7.04 25.48 -9.89
C GLN A 308 -8.21 26.17 -10.58
N HIS A 309 -8.74 25.60 -11.67
CA HIS A 309 -9.89 26.14 -12.37
C HIS A 309 -11.11 26.23 -11.44
N TYR A 310 -11.54 25.11 -10.87
CA TYR A 310 -12.74 25.08 -10.02
C TYR A 310 -12.56 25.79 -8.68
N ALA A 311 -11.35 25.80 -8.11
CA ALA A 311 -11.04 26.63 -6.95
C ALA A 311 -11.18 28.12 -7.29
N THR A 312 -10.78 28.55 -8.49
CA THR A 312 -10.95 29.95 -8.93
C THR A 312 -12.42 30.30 -9.11
N GLU A 313 -13.21 29.43 -9.73
CA GLU A 313 -14.66 29.64 -9.91
C GLU A 313 -15.40 29.71 -8.58
N SER A 314 -14.93 28.97 -7.57
CA SER A 314 -15.48 28.97 -6.22
C SER A 314 -14.89 30.07 -5.31
N ASN A 315 -13.99 30.90 -5.82
CA ASN A 315 -13.30 31.97 -5.08
C ASN A 315 -12.55 31.46 -3.82
N GLU A 316 -11.95 30.27 -3.94
CA GLU A 316 -11.11 29.64 -2.91
C GLU A 316 -9.67 30.19 -2.91
N ASP A 317 -8.96 30.01 -1.80
CA ASP A 317 -7.54 30.39 -1.70
C ASP A 317 -6.66 29.44 -2.51
N LEU A 318 -6.01 29.96 -3.55
CA LEU A 318 -5.13 29.17 -4.42
C LEU A 318 -3.76 28.86 -3.78
N LYS A 319 -3.38 29.56 -2.70
CA LYS A 319 -2.07 29.38 -2.05
C LYS A 319 -1.84 27.95 -1.57
N VAL A 320 -2.88 27.28 -1.09
CA VAL A 320 -2.79 25.88 -0.64
C VAL A 320 -2.39 24.94 -1.78
N ILE A 321 -2.79 25.23 -3.03
CA ILE A 321 -2.44 24.42 -4.20
C ILE A 321 -0.92 24.48 -4.44
N ASP A 322 -0.30 25.65 -4.28
CA ASP A 322 1.14 25.83 -4.45
C ASP A 322 1.95 25.20 -3.30
N ILE A 323 1.40 25.21 -2.07
CA ILE A 323 1.97 24.49 -0.92
C ILE A 323 1.99 22.98 -1.23
N VAL A 324 0.84 22.41 -1.58
CA VAL A 324 0.71 20.97 -1.88
C VAL A 324 1.54 20.57 -3.11
N GLU A 325 1.66 21.44 -4.11
CA GLU A 325 2.58 21.22 -5.22
C GLU A 325 4.01 21.03 -4.71
N THR A 326 4.50 21.93 -3.85
CA THR A 326 5.85 21.84 -3.28
C THR A 326 6.03 20.53 -2.51
N GLU A 327 5.02 20.10 -1.76
CA GLU A 327 5.06 18.85 -1.00
C GLU A 327 5.07 17.60 -1.88
N ILE A 328 4.25 17.58 -2.94
CA ILE A 328 4.24 16.49 -3.93
C ILE A 328 5.58 16.43 -4.68
N LEU A 329 6.18 17.58 -5.00
CA LEU A 329 7.49 17.65 -5.65
C LEU A 329 8.59 17.09 -4.75
N GLU A 330 8.53 17.35 -3.45
CA GLU A 330 9.44 16.76 -2.47
C GLU A 330 9.28 15.24 -2.42
N LEU A 331 8.05 14.74 -2.33
CA LEU A 331 7.77 13.29 -2.34
C LEU A 331 8.21 12.61 -3.65
N ASP A 332 7.99 13.23 -4.81
CA ASP A 332 8.45 12.71 -6.11
C ASP A 332 9.98 12.64 -6.19
N ALA A 333 10.68 13.61 -5.61
CA ALA A 333 12.15 13.61 -5.56
C ALA A 333 12.70 12.51 -4.64
N LEU A 334 11.97 12.18 -3.57
CA LEU A 334 12.32 11.12 -2.63
C LEU A 334 11.98 9.74 -3.18
N ASP A 335 10.75 9.53 -3.66
CA ASP A 335 10.22 8.23 -4.07
C ASP A 335 9.46 8.29 -5.40
N LYS A 336 10.21 8.61 -6.46
CA LYS A 336 9.69 8.75 -7.82
C LYS A 336 8.89 7.55 -8.31
N ASN A 337 9.31 6.33 -7.94
CA ASN A 337 8.72 5.08 -8.44
C ASN A 337 7.77 4.40 -7.44
N GLY A 338 7.59 4.94 -6.24
CA GLY A 338 6.76 4.34 -5.20
C GLY A 338 7.35 3.05 -4.59
N ASP A 339 8.68 2.91 -4.60
CA ASP A 339 9.40 1.71 -4.16
C ASP A 339 10.45 1.96 -3.07
N CYS A 340 10.79 3.23 -2.78
CA CYS A 340 11.82 3.59 -1.81
C CYS A 340 11.59 3.07 -0.41
N PHE A 341 10.34 3.04 0.02
CA PHE A 341 9.97 2.61 1.37
C PHE A 341 9.53 1.15 1.42
N ARG A 342 9.60 0.42 0.31
CA ARG A 342 9.35 -1.03 0.26
C ARG A 342 10.61 -1.85 0.53
N TYR A 343 11.79 -1.30 0.28
CA TYR A 343 13.07 -2.01 0.31
C TYR A 343 14.16 -1.19 1.00
N PRO A 344 15.11 -1.83 1.69
CA PRO A 344 16.25 -1.12 2.28
C PRO A 344 17.21 -0.57 1.22
N THR A 345 17.21 -1.16 0.02
CA THR A 345 18.15 -0.84 -1.06
C THR A 345 17.46 -0.63 -2.42
N SER A 346 18.19 -0.05 -3.37
CA SER A 346 17.90 -0.18 -4.80
C SER A 346 18.17 -1.62 -5.30
N TYR A 347 17.84 -1.90 -6.57
CA TYR A 347 18.32 -3.11 -7.25
C TYR A 347 19.84 -3.21 -7.24
N SER A 348 20.56 -2.08 -7.31
CA SER A 348 22.03 -2.07 -7.21
C SER A 348 22.55 -2.35 -5.78
N LEU A 349 21.70 -2.75 -4.83
CA LEU A 349 22.02 -2.93 -3.41
C LEU A 349 22.62 -1.68 -2.74
N GLU A 350 22.28 -0.50 -3.25
CA GLU A 350 22.62 0.77 -2.61
C GLU A 350 21.57 1.12 -1.57
N TYR A 351 22.01 1.37 -0.34
CA TYR A 351 21.12 1.66 0.79
C TYR A 351 20.47 3.03 0.68
N ARG A 352 19.15 3.05 0.85
CA ARG A 352 18.35 4.27 0.85
C ARG A 352 18.36 4.90 2.25
N TYR A 353 18.51 6.23 2.32
CA TYR A 353 18.37 7.06 3.53
C TYR A 353 19.18 6.66 4.77
N ASN A 354 20.31 5.97 4.62
CA ASN A 354 21.12 5.54 5.76
C ASN A 354 21.69 6.72 6.57
N GLY A 355 21.51 6.70 7.89
CA GLY A 355 21.93 7.75 8.83
C GLY A 355 20.96 8.93 8.92
N LYS A 356 19.80 8.87 8.24
CA LYS A 356 18.80 9.94 8.28
C LYS A 356 18.02 9.88 9.60
N LYS A 357 17.97 10.99 10.32
CA LYS A 357 17.03 11.19 11.43
C LYS A 357 15.69 11.64 10.90
N VAL A 358 14.62 11.05 11.41
CA VAL A 358 13.25 11.23 10.95
C VAL A 358 12.35 11.43 12.16
N ASP A 359 11.66 12.56 12.22
CA ASP A 359 10.52 12.74 13.14
C ASP A 359 9.30 12.05 12.53
N VAL A 360 8.92 10.90 13.09
CA VAL A 360 7.84 10.08 12.54
C VAL A 360 6.49 10.77 12.65
N LYS A 361 6.31 11.65 13.65
CA LYS A 361 5.09 12.45 13.80
C LYS A 361 4.99 13.49 12.68
N ASN A 362 6.08 14.22 12.41
CA ASN A 362 6.11 15.17 11.30
C ASN A 362 5.84 14.47 9.96
N VAL A 363 6.45 13.31 9.71
CA VAL A 363 6.20 12.51 8.50
C VAL A 363 4.73 12.12 8.36
N PHE A 364 4.13 11.61 9.44
CA PHE A 364 2.72 11.23 9.46
C PHE A 364 1.81 12.44 9.17
N GLU A 365 1.97 13.52 9.93
CA GLU A 365 1.15 14.74 9.80
C GLU A 365 1.32 15.38 8.41
N TYR A 366 2.55 15.45 7.88
CA TYR A 366 2.84 16.00 6.55
C TYR A 366 2.14 15.22 5.44
N MET A 367 2.28 13.90 5.41
CA MET A 367 1.66 13.10 4.36
C MET A 367 0.13 13.03 4.52
N ARG A 368 -0.38 13.04 5.76
CA ARG A 368 -1.82 13.07 6.04
C ARG A 368 -2.45 14.41 5.63
N ALA A 369 -1.73 15.53 5.77
CA ALA A 369 -2.16 16.83 5.28
C ALA A 369 -2.39 16.84 3.76
N ILE A 370 -1.46 16.28 2.98
CA ILE A 370 -1.59 16.14 1.53
C ILE A 370 -2.83 15.31 1.18
N ILE A 371 -3.01 14.18 1.85
CA ILE A 371 -4.17 13.30 1.64
C ILE A 371 -5.47 14.07 1.91
N ASN A 372 -5.57 14.73 3.07
CA ASN A 372 -6.78 15.49 3.44
C ASN A 372 -7.11 16.58 2.41
N PHE A 373 -6.10 17.27 1.88
CA PHE A 373 -6.28 18.23 0.79
C PHE A 373 -6.85 17.57 -0.47
N LEU A 374 -6.25 16.46 -0.92
CA LEU A 374 -6.68 15.76 -2.13
C LEU A 374 -8.09 15.14 -1.97
N GLU A 375 -8.44 14.64 -0.79
CA GLU A 375 -9.80 14.18 -0.48
C GLU A 375 -10.82 15.33 -0.45
N GLY A 376 -10.39 16.52 -0.01
CA GLY A 376 -11.20 17.74 -0.11
C GLY A 376 -11.44 18.16 -1.57
N CYS A 377 -10.41 18.13 -2.41
CA CYS A 377 -10.56 18.39 -3.84
C CYS A 377 -11.52 17.39 -4.51
N ASP A 378 -11.46 16.13 -4.13
CA ASP A 378 -12.35 15.09 -4.65
C ASP A 378 -13.81 15.37 -4.32
N SER A 379 -14.09 15.69 -3.06
CA SER A 379 -15.44 16.05 -2.60
C SER A 379 -16.00 17.28 -3.33
N MET A 380 -15.13 18.26 -3.62
CA MET A 380 -15.50 19.43 -4.42
C MET A 380 -15.85 19.04 -5.86
N LEU A 381 -15.02 18.21 -6.50
CA LEU A 381 -15.23 17.80 -7.89
C LEU A 381 -16.45 16.89 -8.06
N ASP A 382 -16.76 16.04 -7.09
CA ASP A 382 -17.96 15.21 -7.09
C ASP A 382 -19.22 16.10 -7.08
N ALA A 383 -19.28 17.10 -6.20
CA ALA A 383 -20.40 18.04 -6.13
C ALA A 383 -20.57 18.84 -7.44
N ILE A 384 -19.46 19.17 -8.10
CA ILE A 384 -19.46 19.85 -9.40
C ILE A 384 -19.95 18.91 -10.50
N SER A 385 -19.50 17.66 -10.51
CA SER A 385 -19.92 16.64 -11.48
C SER A 385 -21.42 16.39 -11.43
N ASP A 386 -21.99 16.32 -10.22
CA ASP A 386 -23.43 16.19 -10.01
C ASP A 386 -24.18 17.39 -10.60
N TYR A 387 -23.73 18.62 -10.29
CA TYR A 387 -24.34 19.85 -10.81
C TYR A 387 -24.27 19.95 -12.34
N GLU A 388 -23.10 19.70 -12.93
CA GLU A 388 -22.91 19.72 -14.39
C GLU A 388 -23.81 18.66 -15.06
N SER A 389 -23.91 17.46 -14.48
CA SER A 389 -24.76 16.38 -14.98
C SER A 389 -26.25 16.75 -14.97
N GLU A 390 -26.74 17.38 -13.90
CA GLU A 390 -28.11 17.89 -13.82
C GLU A 390 -28.40 18.96 -14.87
N MET A 391 -27.46 19.90 -15.06
CA MET A 391 -27.58 20.95 -16.06
C MET A 391 -27.62 20.39 -17.48
N HIS A 392 -26.73 19.43 -17.81
CA HIS A 392 -26.72 18.75 -19.11
C HIS A 392 -28.02 17.99 -19.37
N SER A 393 -28.58 17.30 -18.36
CA SER A 393 -29.88 16.63 -18.48
C SER A 393 -30.99 17.64 -18.79
N TYR A 394 -31.03 18.76 -18.05
CA TYR A 394 -32.04 19.80 -18.27
C TYR A 394 -31.95 20.41 -19.67
N TYR A 395 -30.75 20.72 -20.16
CA TYR A 395 -30.58 21.24 -21.52
C TYR A 395 -30.99 20.23 -22.60
N ASN A 396 -30.66 18.95 -22.43
CA ASN A 396 -31.04 17.90 -23.36
C ASN A 396 -32.56 17.65 -23.41
N ASP A 397 -33.25 17.75 -22.28
CA ASP A 397 -34.70 17.53 -22.19
C ASP A 397 -35.51 18.72 -22.72
N TYR A 398 -35.03 19.96 -22.53
CA TYR A 398 -35.79 21.17 -22.85
C TYR A 398 -35.32 21.91 -24.11
N LEU A 399 -34.15 21.59 -24.68
CA LEU A 399 -33.65 22.15 -25.93
C LEU A 399 -33.05 21.06 -26.86
N PRO A 400 -33.85 20.10 -27.37
CA PRO A 400 -33.32 18.92 -28.06
C PRO A 400 -32.70 19.16 -29.44
N ASN A 401 -32.74 20.40 -29.97
CA ASN A 401 -32.44 20.71 -31.37
C ASN A 401 -31.65 22.02 -31.54
N TYR A 402 -30.45 22.08 -30.97
CA TYR A 402 -29.39 22.95 -31.50
C TYR A 402 -28.10 22.18 -31.72
#